data_AF-A0A528B6D8-F1
#
_entry.id   AF-A0A528B6D8-F1
#
_cell.length_a   1.000
_cell.length_b   1.000
_cell.length_c   1.000
_cell.angle_alpha   90.00
_cell.angle_beta   90.00
_cell.angle_gamma   90.00
#
_symmetry.space_group_name_H-M   'P 1'
#
loop_
_entity.id
_entity.type
_entity.pdbx_description
1 polymer ?
#
loop_
_entity_poly.entity_id
_entity_poly.type
_entity_poly.pdbx_seq_one_letter_code
_entity_poly.pdbx_strand_id
1 'polypeptide(L)' 'MTPRPSIAFAKFAAPKKGSVFVLAANDGGLGDAAKACDPAKTLERAFPVADFSGKFGGLVEVLAPEGTSLDRLVAVGAGK' A
#
# COMPACT_ATOMS: atom_id res chain seq x y z
N MET A 1 17.43 16.44 17.73
CA MET A 1 17.95 15.51 16.70
C MET A 1 16.94 15.48 15.56
N THR A 2 17.30 15.92 14.36
CA THR A 2 16.44 15.76 13.19
C THR A 2 16.63 14.34 12.64
N PRO A 3 15.59 13.49 12.62
CA PRO A 3 15.71 12.16 12.04
C PRO A 3 16.12 12.30 10.57
N ARG A 4 17.20 11.63 10.17
CA ARG A 4 17.62 11.57 8.76
C ARG A 4 17.01 10.33 8.12
N PRO A 5 16.35 10.45 6.95
CA PRO A 5 15.90 9.28 6.21
C PRO A 5 17.11 8.44 5.79
N SER A 6 16.98 7.13 5.91
CA SER A 6 17.95 6.16 5.38
C SER A 6 17.40 5.59 4.08
N ILE A 7 18.20 5.63 3.01
CA ILE A 7 17.84 5.09 1.70
C ILE A 7 18.73 3.89 1.42
N ALA A 8 18.13 2.75 1.08
CA ALA A 8 18.85 1.52 0.74
C ALA A 8 18.26 0.91 -0.54
N PHE A 9 19.11 0.30 -1.36
CA PHE A 9 18.70 -0.47 -2.54
C PHE A 9 18.72 -1.96 -2.19
N ALA A 10 17.66 -2.67 -2.56
CA ALA A 10 17.53 -4.10 -2.33
C ALA A 10 17.00 -4.78 -3.61
N LYS A 11 17.14 -6.10 -3.69
CA LYS A 11 16.46 -6.86 -4.74
C LYS A 11 14.95 -6.65 -4.62
N PHE A 12 14.28 -6.48 -5.75
CA PHE A 12 12.84 -6.28 -5.78
C PHE A 12 12.10 -7.47 -5.16
N ALA A 13 11.41 -7.22 -4.05
CA ALA A 13 10.64 -8.19 -3.29
C ALA A 13 9.63 -7.46 -2.39
N ALA A 14 8.55 -8.14 -2.03
CA ALA A 14 7.59 -7.63 -1.05
C ALA A 14 8.28 -7.39 0.31
N PRO A 15 8.10 -6.22 0.94
CA PRO A 15 8.62 -5.96 2.28
C PRO A 15 8.04 -6.93 3.30
N LYS A 16 8.84 -7.33 4.29
CA LYS A 16 8.41 -8.30 5.32
C LYS A 16 7.90 -7.65 6.60
N LYS A 17 8.11 -6.34 6.81
CA LYS A 17 7.74 -5.64 8.05
C LYS A 17 7.67 -4.13 7.82
N GLY A 18 7.07 -3.42 8.76
CA GLY A 18 7.00 -1.95 8.74
C GLY A 18 5.77 -1.43 8.02
N SER A 19 5.86 -0.18 7.56
CA SER A 19 4.82 0.49 6.78
C SER A 19 5.16 0.47 5.30
N VAL A 20 4.23 0.01 4.47
CA VAL A 20 4.41 -0.09 3.02
C VAL A 20 3.42 0.82 2.30
N PHE A 21 3.94 1.56 1.33
CA PHE A 21 3.14 2.39 0.44
C PHE A 21 3.11 1.73 -0.94
N VAL A 22 1.90 1.52 -1.46
CA VAL A 22 1.66 0.97 -2.80
C VAL A 22 0.88 1.98 -3.63
N LEU A 23 1.10 1.97 -4.94
CA LEU A 23 0.34 2.82 -5.86
C LEU A 23 -0.90 2.08 -6.36
N ALA A 24 -2.02 2.80 -6.39
CA ALA A 24 -3.26 2.36 -6.99
C ALA A 24 -3.60 3.27 -8.18
N ALA A 25 -3.83 2.67 -9.36
CA ALA A 25 -4.38 3.37 -10.50
C ALA A 25 -5.86 3.76 -10.23
N ASN A 26 -6.48 4.47 -11.17
CA ASN A 26 -7.92 4.70 -11.10
C ASN A 26 -8.72 3.41 -10.91
N ASP A 27 -9.89 3.58 -10.31
CA ASP A 27 -10.82 2.50 -10.00
C ASP A 27 -10.22 1.46 -9.03
N GLY A 28 -9.17 1.86 -8.29
CA GLY A 28 -8.50 0.99 -7.30
C GLY A 28 -7.59 -0.07 -7.94
N GLY A 29 -7.14 0.12 -9.18
CA GLY A 29 -6.29 -0.87 -9.85
C GLY A 29 -4.94 -1.07 -9.15
N LEU A 30 -4.64 -2.30 -8.72
CA LEU A 30 -3.38 -2.68 -8.09
C LEU A 30 -2.52 -3.54 -9.02
N GLY A 31 -1.24 -3.18 -9.16
CA GLY A 31 -0.23 -4.02 -9.84
C GLY A 31 0.22 -5.21 -8.99
N ASP A 32 0.93 -6.16 -9.60
CA ASP A 32 1.33 -7.42 -8.95
C ASP A 32 2.20 -7.21 -7.71
N ALA A 33 3.07 -6.21 -7.73
CA ALA A 33 3.90 -5.86 -6.58
C ALA A 33 3.08 -5.36 -5.38
N ALA A 34 2.01 -4.61 -5.63
CA ALA A 34 1.10 -4.15 -4.59
C ALA A 34 0.28 -5.31 -4.02
N LYS A 35 -0.23 -6.19 -4.89
CA LYS A 35 -0.93 -7.42 -4.50
C LYS A 35 -0.05 -8.37 -3.68
N ALA A 36 1.24 -8.45 -4.00
CA ALA A 36 2.20 -9.24 -3.23
C ALA A 36 2.40 -8.72 -1.79
N CYS A 37 2.05 -7.46 -1.52
CA CYS A 37 2.07 -6.87 -0.17
C CYS A 37 0.74 -7.08 0.59
N ASP A 38 -0.30 -7.56 -0.09
CA ASP A 38 -1.67 -7.71 0.44
C ASP A 38 -2.25 -9.13 0.19
N PRO A 39 -1.66 -10.18 0.79
CA PRO A 39 -2.04 -11.56 0.50
C PRO A 39 -3.50 -11.88 0.86
N ALA A 40 -4.07 -11.20 1.86
CA ALA A 40 -5.47 -11.36 2.27
C ALA A 40 -6.43 -10.39 1.55
N LYS A 41 -5.95 -9.62 0.56
CA LYS A 41 -6.76 -8.67 -0.23
C LYS A 41 -7.50 -7.65 0.64
N THR A 42 -6.85 -7.18 1.69
CA THR A 42 -7.41 -6.22 2.64
C THR A 42 -7.74 -4.87 1.99
N LEU A 43 -6.97 -4.43 0.99
CA LEU A 43 -7.21 -3.19 0.24
C LEU A 43 -8.45 -3.30 -0.65
N GLU A 44 -8.67 -4.45 -1.29
CA GLU A 44 -9.86 -4.71 -2.11
C GLU A 44 -11.14 -4.57 -1.28
N ARG A 45 -11.12 -5.03 -0.03
CA ARG A 45 -12.22 -4.82 0.92
C ARG A 45 -12.31 -3.38 1.42
N ALA A 46 -11.18 -2.70 1.62
CA ALA A 46 -11.15 -1.36 2.19
C ALA A 46 -11.58 -0.26 1.19
N PHE A 47 -11.28 -0.41 -0.10
CA PHE A 47 -11.56 0.62 -1.10
C PHE A 47 -13.03 1.04 -1.18
N PRO A 48 -14.01 0.12 -1.25
CA PRO A 48 -15.42 0.51 -1.28
C PRO A 48 -15.88 1.15 0.04
N VAL A 49 -15.35 0.70 1.19
CA VAL A 49 -15.72 1.26 2.51
C VAL A 49 -15.22 2.70 2.65
N ALA A 50 -14.11 3.03 2.01
CA ALA A 50 -13.50 4.36 2.03
C ALA A 50 -13.87 5.23 0.82
N ASP A 51 -14.79 4.79 -0.05
CA ASP A 51 -15.12 5.44 -1.34
C ASP A 51 -13.87 5.80 -2.17
N PHE A 52 -12.86 4.93 -2.15
CA PHE A 52 -11.58 5.18 -2.78
C PHE A 52 -11.62 4.95 -4.29
N SER A 53 -11.30 5.99 -5.06
CA SER A 53 -11.34 5.98 -6.53
C SER A 53 -9.98 5.88 -7.22
N GLY A 54 -8.86 5.89 -6.47
CA GLY A 54 -7.52 5.94 -7.06
C GLY A 54 -7.08 7.32 -7.58
N LYS A 55 -7.89 8.38 -7.34
CA LYS A 55 -7.53 9.76 -7.67
C LYS A 55 -6.16 10.14 -7.10
N PHE A 56 -5.37 10.88 -7.87
CA PHE A 56 -4.03 11.35 -7.47
C PHE A 56 -4.03 11.95 -6.06
N GLY A 57 -3.17 11.39 -5.19
CA GLY A 57 -3.01 11.83 -3.80
C GLY A 57 -4.07 11.33 -2.82
N GLY A 58 -5.09 10.58 -3.27
CA GLY A 58 -6.02 9.88 -2.39
C GLY A 58 -5.30 8.78 -1.60
N LEU A 59 -5.78 8.50 -0.38
CA LEU A 59 -5.14 7.53 0.52
C LEU A 59 -6.17 6.56 1.11
N VAL A 60 -5.82 5.29 1.18
CA VAL A 60 -6.47 4.29 2.03
C VAL A 60 -5.38 3.59 2.83
N GLU A 61 -5.59 3.48 4.14
CA GLU A 61 -4.66 2.85 5.07
C GLU A 61 -5.35 1.69 5.79
N VAL A 62 -4.71 0.53 5.75
CA VAL A 62 -5.10 -0.64 6.56
C VAL A 62 -4.03 -0.83 7.63
N LEU A 63 -4.47 -0.79 8.88
CA LEU A 63 -3.64 -1.07 10.05
C LEU A 63 -3.63 -2.57 10.34
N ALA A 64 -2.45 -3.14 10.57
CA ALA A 64 -2.26 -4.59 10.79
C ALA A 64 -3.01 -5.46 9.75
N PRO A 65 -2.72 -5.31 8.44
CA PRO A 65 -3.38 -6.09 7.40
C PRO A 65 -3.18 -7.60 7.60
N GLU A 66 -4.27 -8.33 7.42
CA GLU A 66 -4.29 -9.78 7.55
C GLU A 66 -3.33 -10.47 6.56
N GLY A 67 -2.75 -11.60 6.97
CA GLY A 67 -1.91 -12.43 6.12
C GLY A 67 -0.48 -11.90 5.91
N THR A 68 -0.10 -10.80 6.57
CA THR A 68 1.25 -10.23 6.49
C THR A 68 1.71 -9.70 7.86
N SER A 69 3.02 -9.51 8.02
CA SER A 69 3.65 -8.92 9.21
C SER A 69 3.93 -7.42 9.06
N LEU A 70 3.21 -6.76 8.16
CA LEU A 70 3.25 -5.30 8.01
C LEU A 70 2.47 -4.64 9.14
N ASP A 71 2.99 -3.53 9.64
CA ASP A 71 2.28 -2.69 10.60
C ASP A 71 1.18 -1.88 9.89
N ARG A 72 1.48 -1.45 8.66
CA ARG A 72 0.60 -0.63 7.83
C ARG A 72 0.77 -0.95 6.35
N LEU A 73 -0.36 -0.99 5.65
CA LEU A 73 -0.40 -1.01 4.19
C LEU A 73 -1.23 0.18 3.71
N VAL A 74 -0.57 1.08 2.97
CA VAL A 74 -1.16 2.33 2.49
C VAL A 74 -1.24 2.30 0.97
N ALA A 75 -2.44 2.36 0.42
CA ALA A 75 -2.65 2.62 -0.99
C ALA A 75 -2.67 4.14 -1.26
N VAL A 76 -1.88 4.57 -2.24
CA VAL A 76 -1.82 5.96 -2.71
C VAL A 76 -2.36 6.01 -4.13
N GLY A 77 -3.38 6.81 -4.37
CA GLY A 77 -3.94 7.03 -5.70
C GLY A 77 -2.93 7.71 -6.61
N ALA A 78 -2.65 7.10 -7.77
CA ALA A 78 -1.73 7.58 -8.78
C ALA A 78 -2.44 8.34 -9.91
N GLY A 79 -3.78 8.27 -10.01
CA GLY A 79 -4.55 8.88 -11.09
C GLY A 79 -4.61 8.05 -12.38
N LYS A 80 -4.88 8.73 -13.50
CA LYS A 80 -4.89 8.15 -14.87
C LYS A 80 -3.48 7.88 -15.35
#